data_AF-X0WYS2-F1
#
_entry.id   AF-X0WYS2-F1
#
_cell.length_a   1.000
_cell.length_b   1.000
_cell.length_c   1.000
_cell.angle_alpha   90.00
_cell.angle_beta   90.00
_cell.angle_gamma   90.00
#
_symmetry.space_group_name_H-M   'P 1'
#
loop_
_entity.id
_entity.type
_entity.pdbx_description
1 polymer ?
#
loop_
_entity_poly.entity_id
_entity_poly.type
_entity_poly.pdbx_seq_one_letter_code
_entity_poly.pdbx_strand_id
1 'polypeptide(L)'
;MSKSNKEPQKLGIASLPTKWSVAVQLIGTFGLAVFLVLYYLFFMGPEENKRYDELNTSINELNMPITKLTEKVENLAKVVKDDQIILKENQSILVEDLFARCVAYKIADLIIEYKKNQDVFPTYLLQQKLENTLIIDTKLAIGLVYENGLKIAEVIKDKILKSKIAEHLATYADIEDYEILMALRDELNNQFRSEILVVIRR
;
A
#
# COMPACT_ATOMS: atom_id res chain seq x y z
N MET A 1 5.66 37.56 -56.43
CA MET A 1 5.22 38.48 -55.35
C MET A 1 3.86 37.95 -54.88
N SER A 2 3.56 37.66 -53.62
CA SER A 2 4.11 38.05 -52.33
C SER A 2 3.97 36.90 -51.33
N LYS A 3 4.79 36.95 -50.28
CA LYS A 3 4.94 35.97 -49.19
C LYS A 3 3.64 35.79 -48.39
N SER A 4 3.39 34.58 -47.90
CA SER A 4 2.67 34.37 -46.64
C SER A 4 3.29 33.21 -45.89
N ASN A 5 3.71 33.51 -44.66
CA ASN A 5 4.47 32.69 -43.73
C ASN A 5 3.82 31.34 -43.47
N LYS A 6 4.56 30.24 -43.67
CA LYS A 6 4.36 29.02 -42.88
C LYS A 6 5.10 29.19 -41.56
N GLU A 7 4.40 29.69 -40.55
CA GLU A 7 4.82 29.48 -39.16
C GLU A 7 4.46 28.04 -38.74
N PRO A 8 5.28 27.42 -37.87
CA PRO A 8 5.23 25.99 -37.61
C PRO A 8 3.95 25.60 -36.88
N GLN A 9 3.28 24.55 -37.37
CA GLN A 9 2.26 23.81 -36.61
C GLN A 9 2.91 23.29 -35.32
N LYS A 10 2.79 24.06 -34.23
CA LYS A 10 2.85 23.51 -32.88
C LYS A 10 1.67 22.55 -32.76
N LEU A 11 1.96 21.26 -32.92
CA LEU A 11 1.15 20.17 -32.38
C LEU A 11 1.21 20.27 -30.85
N GLY A 12 0.55 21.30 -30.33
CA GLY A 12 0.34 21.55 -28.92
C GLY A 12 -1.01 20.96 -28.55
N ILE A 13 -0.96 19.82 -27.87
CA ILE A 13 -1.85 19.41 -26.77
C ILE A 13 -3.14 20.22 -26.77
N ALA A 14 -4.18 19.64 -27.39
CA ALA A 14 -5.54 20.11 -27.28
C ALA A 14 -5.90 20.28 -25.80
N SER A 15 -5.94 21.54 -25.36
CA SER A 15 -6.90 22.12 -24.42
C SER A 15 -7.57 21.17 -23.42
N LEU A 16 -6.78 20.48 -22.58
CA LEU A 16 -7.26 19.93 -21.31
C LEU A 16 -7.00 20.97 -20.21
N PRO A 17 -7.90 21.14 -19.23
CA PRO A 17 -7.76 22.15 -18.20
C PRO A 17 -6.41 21.96 -17.50
N THR A 18 -5.60 23.02 -17.47
CA THR A 18 -4.20 23.03 -16.98
C THR A 18 -4.00 22.38 -15.61
N LYS A 19 -5.04 22.30 -14.78
CA LYS A 19 -5.02 21.62 -13.47
C LYS A 19 -4.94 20.09 -13.55
N TRP A 20 -5.55 19.47 -14.57
CA TRP A 20 -5.56 18.01 -14.73
C TRP A 20 -4.24 17.50 -15.31
N SER A 21 -3.62 18.24 -16.24
CA SER A 21 -2.30 17.88 -16.78
C SER A 21 -1.20 17.90 -15.71
N VAL A 22 -1.28 18.85 -14.77
CA VAL A 22 -0.32 18.95 -13.67
C VAL A 22 -0.52 17.82 -12.65
N ALA A 23 -1.76 17.47 -12.32
CA ALA A 23 -2.05 16.34 -11.44
C ALA A 23 -1.61 14.99 -12.06
N VAL A 24 -1.86 14.79 -13.35
CA VAL A 24 -1.43 13.58 -14.07
C VAL A 24 0.10 13.53 -14.19
N GLN A 25 0.77 14.66 -14.39
CA GLN A 25 2.23 14.71 -14.37
C GLN A 25 2.82 14.45 -12.98
N LEU A 26 2.23 14.96 -11.91
CA LEU A 26 2.68 14.71 -10.53
C LEU A 26 2.49 13.25 -10.11
N ILE A 27 1.34 12.66 -10.44
CA ILE A 27 1.07 11.24 -10.17
C ILE A 27 1.99 10.36 -11.02
N GLY A 28 2.23 10.75 -12.28
CA GLY A 28 3.14 10.04 -13.18
C GLY A 28 4.60 10.09 -12.73
N THR A 29 5.11 11.26 -12.34
CA THR A 29 6.52 11.41 -11.90
C THR A 29 6.75 10.79 -10.54
N PHE A 30 5.80 10.91 -9.61
CA PHE A 30 5.91 10.30 -8.29
C PHE A 30 5.78 8.78 -8.37
N GLY A 31 4.83 8.27 -9.17
CA GLY A 31 4.70 6.84 -9.44
C GLY A 31 5.95 6.25 -10.09
N LEU A 32 6.55 6.95 -11.06
CA LEU A 32 7.81 6.53 -11.70
C LEU A 32 8.98 6.52 -10.70
N ALA A 33 9.08 7.52 -9.83
CA ALA A 33 10.16 7.61 -8.83
C ALA A 33 10.06 6.47 -7.80
N VAL A 34 8.86 6.19 -7.30
CA VAL A 34 8.61 5.05 -6.39
C VAL A 34 8.92 3.73 -7.10
N PHE A 35 8.50 3.58 -8.35
CA PHE A 35 8.78 2.39 -9.14
C PHE A 35 10.29 2.19 -9.37
N LEU A 36 11.06 3.23 -9.67
CA LEU A 36 12.52 3.15 -9.87
C LEU A 36 13.26 2.78 -8.58
N VAL A 37 12.85 3.33 -7.44
CA VAL A 37 13.45 3.00 -6.14
C VAL A 37 13.17 1.54 -5.77
N LEU A 38 11.92 1.08 -5.97
CA LEU A 38 11.57 -0.32 -5.76
C LEU A 38 12.31 -1.22 -6.76
N TYR A 39 12.37 -0.85 -8.03
CA TYR A 39 13.10 -1.61 -9.05
C TYR A 39 14.58 -1.76 -8.70
N TYR A 40 15.23 -0.68 -8.25
CA TYR A 40 16.63 -0.73 -7.82
C TYR A 40 16.83 -1.65 -6.61
N LEU A 41 15.95 -1.57 -5.62
CA LEU A 41 16.01 -2.42 -4.42
C LEU A 41 15.71 -3.90 -4.69
N PHE A 42 14.81 -4.20 -5.62
CA PHE A 42 14.34 -5.57 -5.87
C PHE A 42 15.07 -6.28 -7.02
N PHE A 43 15.51 -5.57 -8.05
CA PHE A 43 16.11 -6.17 -9.26
C PHE A 43 17.61 -5.90 -9.41
N MET A 44 18.18 -4.91 -8.71
CA MET A 44 19.63 -4.67 -8.66
C MET A 44 20.19 -4.91 -7.25
N GLY A 45 20.12 -6.17 -6.80
CA GLY A 45 21.05 -6.70 -5.79
C GLY A 45 22.40 -7.04 -6.46
N PRO A 46 23.54 -6.91 -5.78
CA PRO A 46 24.80 -6.54 -6.42
C PRO A 46 25.53 -7.74 -7.03
N GLU A 47 25.89 -7.65 -8.31
CA GLU A 47 27.09 -8.31 -8.82
C GLU A 47 28.28 -7.36 -8.72
N GLU A 48 29.40 -7.97 -8.35
CA GLU A 48 30.56 -7.42 -7.68
C GLU A 48 31.40 -6.39 -8.45
N ASN A 49 32.03 -5.52 -7.65
CA ASN A 49 33.40 -5.03 -7.83
C ASN A 49 33.70 -4.16 -9.06
N LYS A 50 33.45 -2.84 -8.91
CA LYS A 50 34.37 -1.73 -9.29
C LYS A 50 33.82 -0.32 -9.07
N ARG A 51 32.62 -0.17 -8.49
CA ARG A 51 31.94 1.13 -8.31
C ARG A 51 31.77 1.57 -6.85
N TYR A 52 32.51 0.95 -5.93
CA TYR A 52 32.38 1.18 -4.48
C TYR A 52 33.31 2.27 -3.92
N ASP A 53 34.42 2.60 -4.59
CA ASP A 53 35.37 3.61 -4.05
C ASP A 53 34.90 5.06 -4.28
N GLU A 54 34.27 5.34 -5.42
CA GLU A 54 33.64 6.65 -5.67
C GLU A 54 32.38 6.85 -4.81
N LEU A 55 31.67 5.76 -4.51
CA LEU A 55 30.53 5.79 -3.60
C LEU A 55 30.98 5.96 -2.14
N ASN A 56 32.10 5.37 -1.72
CA ASN A 56 32.64 5.56 -0.36
C ASN A 56 33.11 7.00 -0.12
N THR A 57 33.59 7.67 -1.15
CA THR A 57 34.00 9.09 -1.04
C THR A 57 32.77 9.99 -0.92
N SER A 58 31.72 9.70 -1.69
CA SER A 58 30.42 10.40 -1.59
C SER A 58 29.65 10.05 -0.30
N ILE A 59 29.79 8.83 0.22
CA ILE A 59 29.18 8.36 1.48
C ILE A 59 29.94 8.94 2.69
N ASN A 60 31.25 9.13 2.60
CA ASN A 60 32.01 9.83 3.64
C ASN A 60 31.76 11.34 3.66
N GLU A 61 31.43 11.96 2.51
CA GLU A 61 30.88 13.32 2.49
C GLU A 61 29.40 13.38 2.96
N LEU A 62 28.67 12.26 2.86
CA LEU A 62 27.33 12.04 3.43
C LEU A 62 27.34 11.43 4.84
N ASN A 63 28.50 11.34 5.52
CA ASN A 63 28.61 11.12 6.96
C ASN A 63 28.16 12.36 7.76
N MET A 64 27.06 12.99 7.32
CA MET A 64 26.15 13.62 8.26
C MET A 64 25.68 12.51 9.21
N PRO A 65 25.76 12.75 10.53
CA PRO A 65 25.48 11.72 11.51
C PRO A 65 24.09 11.15 11.25
N ILE A 66 23.95 9.82 11.39
CA ILE A 66 22.72 9.04 11.18
C ILE A 66 21.48 9.73 11.78
N THR A 67 21.68 10.50 12.85
CA THR A 67 20.69 11.38 13.49
C THR A 67 19.99 12.36 12.54
N LYS A 68 20.68 12.96 11.57
CA LYS A 68 20.07 13.91 10.60
C LYS A 68 19.28 13.21 9.50
N LEU A 69 19.62 11.96 9.18
CA LEU A 69 18.88 11.17 8.20
C LEU A 69 17.60 10.62 8.82
N THR A 70 17.65 10.12 10.06
CA THR A 70 16.44 9.81 10.84
C THR A 70 15.60 11.05 11.06
N GLU A 71 16.20 12.21 11.37
CA GLU A 71 15.45 13.47 11.52
C GLU A 71 14.81 13.95 10.21
N LYS A 72 15.43 13.74 9.05
CA LYS A 72 14.81 14.03 7.74
C LYS A 72 13.72 13.04 7.36
N VAL A 73 13.90 11.75 7.65
CA VAL A 73 12.86 10.72 7.43
C VAL A 73 11.69 10.92 8.39
N GLU A 74 11.97 11.26 9.65
CA GLU A 74 10.96 11.64 10.64
C GLU A 74 10.27 12.93 10.24
N ASN A 75 10.98 13.95 9.75
CA ASN A 75 10.38 15.18 9.25
C ASN A 75 9.57 14.96 7.97
N LEU A 76 9.97 14.08 7.05
CA LEU A 76 9.15 13.68 5.90
C LEU A 76 7.91 12.89 6.35
N ALA A 77 8.06 11.99 7.32
CA ALA A 77 6.93 11.30 7.95
C ALA A 77 6.02 12.27 8.73
N LYS A 78 6.56 13.39 9.24
CA LYS A 78 5.82 14.48 9.88
C LYS A 78 5.06 15.32 8.86
N VAL A 79 5.70 15.70 7.76
CA VAL A 79 5.09 16.44 6.65
C VAL A 79 3.95 15.66 6.02
N VAL A 80 4.08 14.33 5.87
CA VAL A 80 2.97 13.46 5.42
C VAL A 80 1.90 13.24 6.51
N LYS A 81 2.26 13.34 7.80
CA LYS A 81 1.29 13.29 8.92
C LYS A 81 0.46 14.57 9.06
N ASP A 82 0.99 15.71 8.62
CA ASP A 82 0.37 17.02 8.79
C ASP A 82 -0.62 17.34 7.64
N ASP A 83 -0.43 16.77 6.46
CA ASP A 83 -1.39 16.83 5.34
C ASP A 83 -2.51 15.79 5.53
N GLN A 84 -3.51 16.13 6.34
CA GLN A 84 -4.72 15.33 6.51
C GLN A 84 -5.67 15.55 5.34
N ILE A 85 -5.95 14.47 4.59
CA ILE A 85 -6.95 14.49 3.52
C ILE A 85 -8.29 14.12 4.13
N ILE A 86 -9.18 15.10 4.24
CA ILE A 86 -10.56 14.89 4.67
C ILE A 86 -11.35 14.30 3.49
N LEU A 87 -11.85 13.08 3.68
CA LEU A 87 -12.65 12.36 2.70
C LEU A 87 -14.14 12.62 2.93
N LYS A 88 -14.86 12.84 1.83
CA LYS A 88 -16.33 12.78 1.83
C LYS A 88 -16.79 11.35 2.09
N GLU A 89 -18.00 11.18 2.61
CA GLU A 89 -18.59 9.87 2.93
C GLU A 89 -18.47 8.83 1.80
N ASN A 90 -18.74 9.21 0.55
CA ASN A 90 -18.61 8.31 -0.59
C ASN A 90 -17.16 7.90 -0.88
N GLN A 91 -16.18 8.79 -0.61
CA GLN A 91 -14.76 8.51 -0.78
C GLN A 91 -14.23 7.63 0.34
N SER A 92 -14.70 7.83 1.58
CA SER A 92 -14.32 6.98 2.71
C SER A 92 -14.85 5.55 2.53
N ILE A 93 -16.09 5.39 2.08
CA ILE A 93 -16.67 4.06 1.74
C ILE A 93 -15.83 3.34 0.69
N LEU A 94 -15.34 4.06 -0.32
CA LEU A 94 -14.47 3.50 -1.35
C LEU A 94 -13.11 3.09 -0.80
N VAL A 95 -12.51 3.91 0.07
CA VAL A 95 -11.23 3.60 0.72
C VAL A 95 -11.34 2.36 1.61
N GLU A 96 -12.42 2.23 2.38
CA GLU A 96 -12.72 1.04 3.17
C GLU A 96 -12.84 -0.22 2.29
N ASP A 97 -13.52 -0.10 1.14
CA ASP A 97 -13.66 -1.20 0.19
C ASP A 97 -12.33 -1.61 -0.45
N LEU A 98 -11.52 -0.64 -0.86
CA LEU A 98 -10.18 -0.88 -1.40
C LEU A 98 -9.26 -1.51 -0.37
N PHE A 99 -9.31 -1.04 0.88
CA PHE A 99 -8.61 -1.64 2.00
C PHE A 99 -9.02 -3.10 2.18
N ALA A 100 -10.32 -3.37 2.31
CA ALA A 100 -10.85 -4.72 2.53
C ALA A 100 -10.47 -5.66 1.37
N ARG A 101 -10.56 -5.20 0.12
CA ARG A 101 -10.16 -5.96 -1.06
C ARG A 101 -8.67 -6.30 -1.04
N CYS A 102 -7.80 -5.31 -0.76
CA CYS A 102 -6.34 -5.50 -0.71
C CYS A 102 -5.95 -6.53 0.35
N VAL A 103 -6.53 -6.41 1.54
CA VAL A 103 -6.21 -7.29 2.66
C VAL A 103 -6.79 -8.69 2.46
N ALA A 104 -7.99 -8.81 1.90
CA ALA A 104 -8.62 -10.11 1.61
C ALA A 104 -7.75 -10.99 0.70
N TYR A 105 -7.14 -10.42 -0.35
CA TYR A 105 -6.21 -11.15 -1.20
C TYR A 105 -5.02 -11.73 -0.43
N LYS A 106 -4.41 -10.91 0.43
CA LYS A 106 -3.28 -11.35 1.25
C LYS A 106 -3.69 -12.42 2.25
N ILE A 107 -4.87 -12.29 2.86
CA ILE A 107 -5.40 -13.25 3.82
C ILE A 107 -5.68 -14.60 3.16
N ALA A 108 -6.30 -14.62 1.98
CA ALA A 108 -6.52 -15.86 1.24
C ALA A 108 -5.21 -16.57 0.92
N ASP A 109 -4.19 -15.83 0.46
CA ASP A 109 -2.87 -16.39 0.17
C ASP A 109 -2.20 -16.95 1.45
N LEU A 110 -2.32 -16.24 2.57
CA LEU A 110 -1.80 -16.70 3.86
C LEU A 110 -2.48 -17.98 4.36
N ILE A 111 -3.79 -18.08 4.20
CA ILE A 111 -4.57 -19.26 4.60
C ILE A 111 -4.21 -20.48 3.72
N ILE A 112 -4.09 -20.28 2.41
CA ILE A 112 -3.69 -21.34 1.47
C ILE A 112 -2.25 -21.79 1.76
N GLU A 113 -1.32 -20.85 1.97
CA GLU A 113 0.06 -21.14 2.34
C GLU A 113 0.15 -21.90 3.68
N TYR A 114 -0.68 -21.52 4.66
CA TYR A 114 -0.78 -22.20 5.93
C TYR A 114 -1.26 -23.64 5.75
N LYS A 115 -2.36 -23.85 5.02
CA LYS A 115 -2.93 -25.18 4.85
C LYS A 115 -1.97 -26.14 4.15
N LYS A 116 -1.15 -25.64 3.22
CA LYS A 116 -0.07 -26.42 2.59
C LYS A 116 0.96 -26.95 3.60
N ASN A 117 1.17 -26.24 4.71
CA ASN A 117 2.18 -26.55 5.72
C ASN A 117 1.56 -26.83 7.11
N GLN A 118 0.29 -27.25 7.16
CA GLN A 118 -0.48 -27.35 8.41
C GLN A 118 0.18 -28.29 9.43
N ASP A 119 0.87 -29.34 8.97
CA ASP A 119 1.60 -30.28 9.82
C ASP A 119 2.75 -29.64 10.62
N VAL A 120 3.20 -28.45 10.23
CA VAL A 120 4.38 -27.76 10.80
C VAL A 120 3.97 -26.51 11.57
N PHE A 121 2.82 -25.91 11.25
CA PHE A 121 2.41 -24.63 11.81
C PHE A 121 1.10 -24.76 12.62
N PRO A 122 1.13 -24.53 13.95
CA PRO A 122 -0.08 -24.48 14.74
C PRO A 122 -0.97 -23.28 14.38
N THR A 123 -2.29 -23.44 14.48
CA THR A 123 -3.31 -22.44 14.11
C THR A 123 -3.13 -21.10 14.80
N TYR A 124 -2.66 -21.08 16.06
CA TYR A 124 -2.44 -19.83 16.79
C TYR A 124 -1.38 -18.94 16.11
N LEU A 125 -0.41 -19.52 15.38
CA LEU A 125 0.56 -18.76 14.61
C LEU A 125 -0.07 -18.16 13.35
N LEU A 126 -0.99 -18.87 12.70
CA LEU A 126 -1.79 -18.30 11.61
C LEU A 126 -2.62 -17.12 12.11
N GLN A 127 -3.32 -17.29 13.24
CA GLN A 127 -4.11 -16.21 13.86
C GLN A 127 -3.25 -14.95 14.08
N GLN A 128 -2.07 -15.10 14.70
CA GLN A 128 -1.16 -13.97 14.92
C GLN A 128 -0.68 -13.35 13.61
N LYS A 129 -0.37 -14.16 12.59
CA LYS A 129 0.06 -13.68 11.27
C LYS A 129 -1.06 -12.88 10.59
N LEU A 130 -2.29 -13.38 10.62
CA LEU A 130 -3.48 -12.71 10.08
C LEU A 130 -3.77 -11.39 10.79
N GLU A 131 -3.76 -11.38 12.14
CA GLU A 131 -3.96 -10.17 12.93
C GLU A 131 -2.90 -9.11 12.63
N ASN A 132 -1.63 -9.53 12.55
CA ASN A 132 -0.53 -8.63 12.18
C ASN A 132 -0.71 -8.06 10.77
N THR A 133 -1.10 -8.86 9.78
CA THR A 133 -1.36 -8.38 8.42
C THR A 133 -2.49 -7.35 8.41
N LEU A 134 -3.61 -7.66 9.07
CA LEU A 134 -4.76 -6.78 9.20
C LEU A 134 -4.41 -5.43 9.84
N ILE A 135 -3.58 -5.44 10.90
CA ILE A 135 -3.15 -4.22 11.61
C ILE A 135 -2.08 -3.45 10.83
N ILE A 136 -1.09 -4.12 10.24
CA ILE A 136 0.00 -3.46 9.51
C ILE A 136 -0.55 -2.77 8.28
N ASP A 137 -1.49 -3.38 7.58
CA ASP A 137 -2.05 -2.80 6.36
C ASP A 137 -2.94 -1.58 6.64
N THR A 138 -3.39 -1.33 7.88
CA THR A 138 -4.09 -0.07 8.19
C THR A 138 -3.20 1.15 8.00
N LYS A 139 -1.86 0.95 7.98
CA LYS A 139 -0.91 2.01 7.64
C LYS A 139 -1.14 2.60 6.24
N LEU A 140 -1.76 1.86 5.33
CA LEU A 140 -2.11 2.35 3.99
C LEU A 140 -3.14 3.50 4.03
N ALA A 141 -3.89 3.62 5.12
CA ALA A 141 -4.88 4.68 5.33
C ALA A 141 -4.38 5.82 6.23
N ILE A 142 -3.09 5.87 6.57
CA ILE A 142 -2.51 6.98 7.34
C ILE A 142 -2.59 8.27 6.52
N GLY A 143 -2.95 9.37 7.17
CA GLY A 143 -3.17 10.67 6.53
C GLY A 143 -4.59 10.86 6.00
N LEU A 144 -5.43 9.82 6.00
CA LEU A 144 -6.83 9.91 5.62
C LEU A 144 -7.72 10.12 6.84
N VAL A 145 -8.67 11.05 6.72
CA VAL A 145 -9.57 11.45 7.80
C VAL A 145 -11.02 11.42 7.30
N TYR A 146 -11.93 10.87 8.09
CA TYR A 146 -13.36 10.95 7.83
C TYR A 146 -13.86 12.39 7.94
N GLU A 147 -15.01 12.70 7.37
CA GLU A 147 -15.64 14.02 7.46
C GLU A 147 -15.89 14.47 8.93
N ASN A 148 -16.07 13.53 9.86
CA ASN A 148 -16.22 13.79 11.29
C ASN A 148 -14.88 14.04 12.03
N GLY A 149 -13.75 14.10 11.32
CA GLY A 149 -12.43 14.37 11.90
C GLY A 149 -11.71 13.14 12.46
N LEU A 150 -12.32 11.95 12.42
CA LEU A 150 -11.67 10.72 12.88
C LEU A 150 -10.68 10.19 11.85
N LYS A 151 -9.50 9.75 12.28
CA LYS A 151 -8.49 9.16 11.41
C LYS A 151 -8.88 7.75 11.00
N ILE A 152 -8.93 7.49 9.69
CA ILE A 152 -9.42 6.22 9.13
C ILE A 152 -8.57 5.04 9.61
N ALA A 153 -7.24 5.14 9.54
CA ALA A 153 -6.33 4.08 9.97
C ALA A 153 -6.50 3.67 11.45
N GLU A 154 -6.71 4.65 12.33
CA GLU A 154 -6.88 4.41 13.77
C GLU A 154 -8.24 3.73 14.04
N VAL A 155 -9.30 4.20 13.39
CA VAL A 155 -10.65 3.62 13.51
C VAL A 155 -10.67 2.18 12.99
N ILE A 156 -10.13 1.91 11.80
CA ILE A 156 -10.08 0.57 11.21
C ILE A 156 -9.29 -0.39 12.12
N LYS A 157 -8.12 0.05 12.61
CA LYS A 157 -7.29 -0.75 13.52
C LYS A 157 -8.04 -1.12 14.80
N ASP A 158 -8.73 -0.17 15.42
CA ASP A 158 -9.49 -0.40 16.66
C ASP A 158 -10.63 -1.41 16.44
N LYS A 159 -11.37 -1.28 15.32
CA LYS A 159 -12.43 -2.23 14.95
C LYS A 159 -11.90 -3.64 14.71
N ILE A 160 -10.78 -3.78 14.01
CA ILE A 160 -10.12 -5.06 13.77
C ILE A 160 -9.76 -5.72 15.11
N LEU A 161 -9.06 -5.01 15.99
CA LEU A 161 -8.64 -5.52 17.30
C LEU A 161 -9.81 -5.99 18.17
N LYS A 162 -10.94 -5.28 18.14
CA LYS A 162 -12.15 -5.63 18.90
C LYS A 162 -12.93 -6.80 18.32
N SER A 163 -12.84 -7.01 17.01
CA SER A 163 -13.69 -7.97 16.28
C SER A 163 -13.27 -9.43 16.41
N LYS A 164 -12.00 -9.70 16.77
CA LYS A 164 -11.40 -11.04 16.70
C LYS A 164 -11.51 -11.71 15.31
N ILE A 165 -11.58 -10.92 14.23
CA ILE A 165 -11.68 -11.45 12.87
C ILE A 165 -10.53 -12.40 12.51
N ALA A 166 -9.33 -12.17 13.03
CA ALA A 166 -8.19 -13.07 12.80
C ALA A 166 -8.40 -14.49 13.39
N GLU A 167 -9.08 -14.60 14.53
CA GLU A 167 -9.44 -15.89 15.14
C GLU A 167 -10.47 -16.63 14.28
N HIS A 168 -11.47 -15.89 13.79
CA HIS A 168 -12.50 -16.44 12.89
C HIS A 168 -11.88 -16.97 11.59
N LEU A 169 -11.02 -16.19 10.94
CA LEU A 169 -10.35 -16.56 9.70
C LEU A 169 -9.36 -17.72 9.87
N ALA A 170 -8.66 -17.78 11.00
CA ALA A 170 -7.78 -18.90 11.31
C ALA A 170 -8.56 -20.20 11.55
N THR A 171 -9.71 -20.11 12.22
CA THR A 171 -10.61 -21.26 12.44
C THR A 171 -11.18 -21.76 11.11
N TYR A 172 -11.53 -20.86 10.19
CA TYR A 172 -11.98 -21.21 8.84
C TYR A 172 -10.93 -22.06 8.09
N ALA A 173 -9.65 -21.66 8.17
CA ALA A 173 -8.55 -22.39 7.55
C ALA A 173 -8.38 -23.83 8.10
N ASP A 174 -8.69 -24.06 9.38
CA ASP A 174 -8.61 -25.38 9.98
C ASP A 174 -9.70 -26.33 9.49
N ILE A 175 -10.89 -25.81 9.21
CA ILE A 175 -12.07 -26.60 8.82
C ILE A 175 -12.00 -27.03 7.35
N GLU A 176 -11.51 -26.16 6.47
CA GLU A 176 -11.55 -26.36 5.01
C GLU A 176 -10.33 -27.10 4.46
N ASP A 177 -10.54 -27.91 3.41
CA ASP A 177 -9.47 -28.67 2.74
C ASP A 177 -8.62 -27.81 1.78
N TYR A 178 -7.34 -28.15 1.63
CA TYR A 178 -6.41 -27.40 0.76
C TYR A 178 -6.87 -27.31 -0.70
N GLU A 179 -7.40 -28.41 -1.25
CA GLU A 179 -7.87 -28.44 -2.65
C GLU A 179 -9.09 -27.52 -2.86
N ILE A 180 -9.97 -27.43 -1.86
CA ILE A 180 -11.14 -26.53 -1.87
C ILE A 180 -10.66 -25.09 -1.78
N LEU A 181 -9.73 -24.78 -0.87
CA LEU A 181 -9.20 -23.43 -0.70
C LEU A 181 -8.51 -22.90 -1.97
N MET A 182 -7.80 -23.76 -2.69
CA MET A 182 -7.16 -23.42 -3.97
C MET A 182 -8.18 -23.22 -5.09
N ALA A 183 -9.17 -24.12 -5.21
CA ALA A 183 -10.19 -24.06 -6.26
C ALA A 183 -11.11 -22.84 -6.09
N LEU A 184 -11.39 -22.44 -4.85
CA LEU A 184 -12.30 -21.35 -4.51
C LEU A 184 -11.59 -20.06 -4.12
N ARG A 185 -10.30 -19.88 -4.43
CA ARG A 185 -9.50 -18.72 -4.00
C ARG A 185 -10.18 -17.37 -4.30
N ASP A 186 -10.80 -17.21 -5.46
CA ASP A 186 -11.49 -15.96 -5.82
C ASP A 186 -12.81 -15.76 -5.05
N GLU A 187 -13.51 -16.83 -4.72
CA GLU A 187 -14.70 -16.79 -3.87
C GLU A 187 -14.32 -16.46 -2.42
N LEU A 188 -13.24 -17.06 -1.91
CA LEU A 188 -12.65 -16.74 -0.60
C LEU A 188 -12.24 -15.26 -0.52
N ASN A 189 -11.62 -14.71 -1.57
CA ASN A 189 -11.28 -13.30 -1.62
C ASN A 189 -12.52 -12.41 -1.45
N ASN A 190 -13.64 -12.77 -2.10
CA ASN A 190 -14.88 -12.02 -1.97
C ASN A 190 -15.54 -12.21 -0.60
N GLN A 191 -15.48 -13.42 -0.05
CA GLN A 191 -15.98 -13.71 1.29
C GLN A 191 -15.20 -12.94 2.35
N PHE A 192 -13.88 -13.06 2.39
CA PHE A 192 -13.02 -12.36 3.36
C PHE A 192 -13.11 -10.85 3.20
N ARG A 193 -13.21 -10.32 1.98
CA ARG A 193 -13.51 -8.89 1.76
C ARG A 193 -14.81 -8.50 2.46
N SER A 194 -15.86 -9.29 2.31
CA SER A 194 -17.17 -9.02 2.90
C SER A 194 -17.12 -9.07 4.42
N GLU A 195 -16.43 -10.06 5.00
CA GLU A 195 -16.23 -10.17 6.44
C GLU A 195 -15.45 -8.98 7.03
N ILE A 196 -14.36 -8.57 6.37
CA ILE A 196 -13.57 -7.40 6.76
C ILE A 196 -14.42 -6.12 6.68
N LEU A 197 -15.22 -5.96 5.63
CA LEU A 197 -16.12 -4.81 5.48
C LEU A 197 -17.17 -4.74 6.59
N VAL A 198 -17.73 -5.88 7.00
CA VAL A 198 -18.68 -5.94 8.12
C VAL A 198 -18.01 -5.46 9.40
N VAL A 199 -16.75 -5.83 9.64
CA VAL A 199 -15.98 -5.34 10.80
C VAL A 199 -15.72 -3.84 10.72
N ILE A 200 -15.32 -3.34 9.55
CA ILE A 200 -14.97 -1.93 9.38
C ILE A 200 -16.18 -1.00 9.48
N ARG A 201 -17.37 -1.47 9.09
CA ARG A 201 -18.58 -0.63 9.02
C ARG A 201 -19.49 -0.71 10.26
N ARG A 202 -19.26 -1.67 11.16
CA ARG A 202 -19.90 -1.72 12.49
C ARG A 202 -19.34 -0.66 13.41
#